data_AF-A0A0C2FYW3-F1
#
_entry.id   AF-A0A0C2FYW3-F1
#
_cell.length_a   1.000
_cell.length_b   1.000
_cell.length_c   1.000
_cell.angle_alpha   90.00
_cell.angle_beta   90.00
_cell.angle_gamma   90.00
#
_symmetry.space_group_name_H-M   'P 1'
#
loop_
_entity.id
_entity.type
_entity.pdbx_description
1 polymer ?
#
loop_
_entity_poly.entity_id
_entity_poly.type
_entity_poly.pdbx_seq_one_letter_code
_entity_poly.pdbx_strand_id
1 'polypeptide(L)'
;MVETLCNIWFTIEILVRFTCCPSRMEYLKAPVNLIDIVATVTFYMDVLFNTFGASADLEFFSIIRIMRLFKLTHHNSGLKILMHTFRASAKELMLLVFFLVLGVVVFASLVYYAERVEPNPNNEFQSIPIGLWWAVSDRYCLIHNYKY
;
A
#
# COMPACT_ATOMS: atom_id res chain seq x y z
N MET A 1 9.78 12.47 -27.66
CA MET A 1 9.06 11.85 -28.81
C MET A 1 8.78 10.37 -28.58
N VAL A 2 9.79 9.53 -28.29
CA VAL A 2 9.59 8.09 -28.05
C VAL A 2 8.63 7.80 -26.90
N GLU A 3 8.72 8.52 -25.78
CA GLU A 3 7.81 8.36 -24.63
C GLU A 3 6.35 8.68 -24.97
N THR A 4 6.11 9.74 -25.76
CA THR A 4 4.76 10.13 -26.19
C THR A 4 4.14 9.08 -27.10
N LEU A 5 4.92 8.55 -28.06
CA LEU A 5 4.46 7.48 -28.95
C LEU A 5 4.18 6.19 -28.19
N CYS A 6 5.04 5.84 -27.23
CA CYS A 6 4.85 4.68 -26.37
C CYS A 6 3.59 4.81 -25.51
N ASN A 7 3.33 5.99 -24.95
CA ASN A 7 2.11 6.25 -24.19
C ASN A 7 0.87 6.17 -25.08
N ILE A 8 0.89 6.72 -26.30
CA ILE A 8 -0.23 6.61 -27.25
C ILE A 8 -0.51 5.14 -27.58
N TRP A 9 0.54 4.36 -27.84
CA TRP A 9 0.43 2.91 -28.07
C TRP A 9 -0.20 2.20 -26.86
N PHE A 10 0.23 2.55 -25.64
CA PHE A 10 -0.34 2.02 -24.40
C PHE A 10 -1.82 2.38 -24.24
N THR A 11 -2.21 3.61 -24.54
CA THR A 11 -3.60 4.05 -24.50
C THR A 11 -4.47 3.26 -25.47
N ILE A 12 -3.95 2.96 -26.68
CA ILE A 12 -4.63 2.11 -27.67
C ILE A 12 -4.75 0.68 -27.16
N GLU A 13 -3.68 0.11 -26.60
CA GLU A 13 -3.67 -1.24 -26.04
C GLU A 13 -4.69 -1.38 -24.90
N ILE A 14 -4.78 -0.41 -23.99
CA ILE A 14 -5.80 -0.34 -22.93
C ILE A 14 -7.20 -0.26 -23.52
N LEU A 15 -7.42 0.59 -24.53
CA LEU A 15 -8.72 0.75 -25.19
C LEU A 15 -9.18 -0.54 -25.85
N VAL A 16 -8.30 -1.23 -26.56
CA VAL A 16 -8.59 -2.52 -27.20
C VAL A 16 -8.90 -3.59 -26.16
N ARG A 17 -8.09 -3.69 -25.09
CA ARG A 17 -8.39 -4.63 -23.99
C ARG A 17 -9.73 -4.32 -23.33
N PHE A 18 -10.03 -3.03 -23.13
CA PHE A 18 -11.29 -2.59 -22.52
C PHE A 18 -12.52 -2.91 -23.37
N THR A 19 -12.43 -2.81 -24.71
CA THR A 19 -13.53 -3.15 -25.63
C THR A 19 -13.67 -4.66 -25.85
N CYS A 20 -12.56 -5.41 -25.83
CA CYS A 20 -12.57 -6.87 -25.97
C CYS A 20 -12.94 -7.62 -24.68
N CYS A 21 -12.86 -7.00 -23.50
CA CYS A 21 -13.22 -7.64 -22.24
C CYS A 21 -14.75 -7.66 -22.02
N PRO A 22 -15.37 -8.83 -21.73
CA PRO A 22 -16.81 -8.94 -21.47
C PRO A 22 -17.23 -8.31 -20.13
N SER A 23 -16.33 -8.23 -19.15
CA SER A 23 -16.59 -7.72 -17.78
C SER A 23 -15.68 -6.53 -17.42
N ARG A 24 -16.08 -5.32 -17.84
CA ARG A 24 -15.31 -4.06 -17.65
C ARG A 24 -14.88 -3.78 -16.20
N MET A 25 -15.71 -4.12 -15.22
CA MET A 25 -15.43 -3.91 -13.79
C MET A 25 -14.35 -4.85 -13.23
N GLU A 26 -14.23 -6.07 -13.76
CA GLU A 26 -13.22 -7.02 -13.32
C GLU A 26 -11.84 -6.65 -13.89
N TYR A 27 -11.82 -6.15 -15.12
CA TYR A 27 -10.63 -5.59 -15.74
C TYR A 27 -10.08 -4.39 -14.95
N LEU A 28 -10.95 -3.47 -14.51
CA LEU A 28 -10.54 -2.32 -13.69
C LEU A 28 -10.07 -2.70 -12.27
N LYS A 29 -10.59 -3.79 -11.71
CA LYS A 29 -10.19 -4.29 -10.38
C LYS A 29 -8.83 -5.01 -10.39
N ALA A 30 -8.29 -5.37 -11.56
CA ALA A 30 -6.97 -5.96 -11.63
C ALA A 30 -5.90 -4.90 -11.28
N PRO A 31 -5.10 -5.09 -10.21
CA PRO A 31 -4.20 -4.06 -9.69
C PRO A 31 -3.16 -3.61 -10.74
N VAL A 32 -2.68 -4.53 -11.56
CA VAL A 32 -1.72 -4.26 -12.64
C VAL A 32 -2.31 -3.36 -13.74
N ASN A 33 -3.60 -3.52 -14.03
CA ASN A 33 -4.30 -2.72 -15.03
C ASN A 33 -4.72 -1.35 -14.46
N LEU A 34 -5.08 -1.29 -13.17
CA LEU A 34 -5.33 -0.03 -12.48
C LEU A 34 -4.09 0.88 -12.48
N ILE A 35 -2.91 0.31 -12.18
CA ILE A 35 -1.64 1.04 -12.22
C ILE A 35 -1.36 1.58 -13.61
N ASP A 36 -1.66 0.79 -14.63
CA ASP A 36 -1.48 1.14 -16.03
C ASP A 36 -2.36 2.34 -16.44
N ILE A 37 -3.65 2.30 -16.09
CA ILE A 37 -4.59 3.40 -16.31
C ILE A 37 -4.17 4.66 -15.54
N VAL A 38 -3.81 4.52 -14.27
CA VAL A 38 -3.35 5.66 -13.44
C VAL A 38 -2.09 6.29 -14.02
N ALA A 39 -1.15 5.49 -14.52
CA ALA A 39 0.07 5.99 -15.16
C ALA A 39 -0.23 6.78 -16.44
N THR A 40 -1.09 6.24 -17.32
CA THR A 40 -1.52 6.92 -18.54
C THR A 40 -2.26 8.23 -18.22
N VAL A 41 -3.21 8.21 -17.28
CA VAL A 41 -3.95 9.40 -16.84
C VAL A 41 -3.00 10.46 -16.26
N THR A 42 -2.04 10.06 -15.41
CA THR A 42 -1.06 10.98 -14.82
C THR A 42 -0.27 11.71 -15.90
N PHE A 43 0.13 11.03 -16.98
CA PHE A 43 0.85 11.66 -18.08
C PHE A 43 -0.01 12.69 -18.84
N TYR A 44 -1.26 12.35 -19.16
CA TYR A 44 -2.16 13.28 -19.84
C TYR A 44 -2.49 14.49 -18.99
N MET A 45 -2.71 14.29 -17.68
CA MET A 45 -2.90 15.39 -16.72
C MET A 45 -1.68 16.30 -16.70
N ASP A 46 -0.47 15.72 -16.66
CA ASP A 46 0.76 16.50 -16.69
C ASP A 46 0.88 17.40 -17.93
N VAL A 47 0.65 16.83 -19.11
CA VAL A 47 0.69 17.57 -20.38
C VAL A 47 -0.38 18.66 -20.41
N LEU A 48 -1.59 18.35 -19.92
CA LEU A 48 -2.69 19.31 -19.82
C LEU A 48 -2.29 20.50 -18.93
N PHE A 49 -1.83 20.26 -17.71
CA PHE A 49 -1.45 21.35 -16.79
C PHE A 49 -0.29 22.20 -17.32
N ASN A 50 0.74 21.59 -17.91
CA ASN A 50 1.85 22.34 -18.51
C ASN A 50 1.40 23.18 -19.72
N THR A 51 0.42 22.70 -20.50
CA THR A 51 -0.06 23.40 -21.71
C THR A 51 -1.01 24.54 -21.37
N PHE A 52 -1.91 24.35 -20.40
CA PHE A 52 -2.91 25.34 -20.03
C PHE A 52 -2.37 26.46 -19.14
N GLY A 53 -1.09 26.40 -18.71
CA GLY A 53 -0.45 27.44 -17.88
C GLY A 53 -1.19 27.73 -16.57
N ALA A 54 -2.11 26.84 -16.19
CA ALA A 54 -2.93 27.00 -15.02
C ALA A 54 -2.05 26.73 -13.81
N SER A 55 -1.63 27.80 -13.15
CA SER A 55 -1.21 27.80 -11.75
C SER A 55 -2.41 27.38 -10.90
N ALA A 56 -2.77 26.10 -10.98
CA ALA A 56 -3.78 25.50 -10.14
C ALA A 56 -3.30 25.59 -8.70
N ASP A 57 -4.23 25.87 -7.79
CA ASP A 57 -4.00 26.00 -6.36
C ASP A 57 -3.05 24.92 -5.82
N LEU A 58 -2.19 25.31 -4.87
CA LEU A 58 -1.06 24.51 -4.34
C LEU A 58 -1.47 23.10 -3.86
N GLU A 59 -2.76 22.89 -3.57
CA GLU A 59 -3.36 21.60 -3.23
C GLU A 59 -3.39 20.63 -4.41
N PHE A 60 -3.81 21.09 -5.60
CA PHE A 60 -3.81 20.27 -6.83
C PHE A 60 -2.38 19.95 -7.28
N PHE A 61 -1.45 20.88 -7.10
CA PHE A 61 -0.03 20.64 -7.40
C PHE A 61 0.57 19.53 -6.51
N SER A 62 0.14 19.43 -5.25
CA SER A 62 0.55 18.35 -4.34
C SER A 62 0.03 16.98 -4.81
N ILE A 63 -1.21 16.90 -5.28
CA ILE A 63 -1.77 15.67 -5.86
C ILE A 63 -1.00 15.27 -7.12
N ILE A 64 -0.70 16.21 -8.01
CA ILE A 64 0.10 15.95 -9.23
C ILE A 64 1.50 15.42 -8.87
N ARG A 65 2.15 15.97 -7.84
CA ARG A 65 3.45 15.48 -7.36
C ARG A 65 3.37 14.03 -6.89
N ILE A 66 2.33 13.67 -6.14
CA ILE A 66 2.11 12.29 -5.69
C ILE A 66 1.80 11.37 -6.87
N MET A 67 0.98 11.81 -7.83
CA MET A 67 0.69 11.04 -9.05
C MET A 67 1.95 10.80 -9.90
N ARG A 68 2.85 11.79 -10.02
CA ARG A 68 4.15 11.62 -10.69
C ARG A 68 5.05 10.58 -9.99
N LEU A 69 4.94 10.38 -8.66
CA LEU A 69 5.64 9.28 -7.98
C LEU A 69 5.12 7.91 -8.43
N PHE A 70 3.83 7.77 -8.73
CA PHE A 70 3.28 6.54 -9.33
C PHE A 70 3.75 6.32 -10.78
N LYS A 71 4.15 7.37 -11.51
CA LYS A 71 4.80 7.23 -12.84
C LYS A 71 6.13 6.45 -12.74
N LEU A 72 6.88 6.57 -11.63
CA LEU A 72 8.10 5.78 -11.39
C LEU A 72 7.80 4.27 -11.30
N THR A 73 6.65 3.92 -10.72
CA THR A 73 6.15 2.54 -10.65
C THR A 73 5.90 1.95 -12.04
N HIS A 74 5.53 2.78 -13.02
CA HIS A 74 5.35 2.36 -14.41
C HIS A 74 6.67 2.20 -15.17
N HIS A 75 7.62 3.12 -14.97
CA HIS A 75 8.92 3.09 -15.66
C HIS A 75 9.78 1.90 -15.23
N ASN A 76 9.64 1.46 -13.98
CA ASN A 76 10.32 0.28 -13.47
C ASN A 76 9.49 -1.00 -13.73
N SER A 77 9.75 -1.63 -14.88
CA SER A 77 9.23 -2.96 -15.22
C SER A 77 9.46 -4.01 -14.11
N GLY A 78 10.51 -3.85 -13.30
CA GLY A 78 10.79 -4.70 -12.14
C GLY A 78 9.70 -4.70 -11.07
N LEU A 79 9.02 -3.57 -10.83
CA LEU A 79 7.96 -3.49 -9.81
C LEU A 79 6.67 -4.16 -10.29
N LYS A 80 6.35 -4.09 -11.59
CA LYS A 80 5.25 -4.85 -12.20
C LYS A 80 5.47 -6.36 -12.03
N ILE A 81 6.71 -6.85 -12.26
CA ILE A 81 7.07 -8.26 -12.07
C ILE A 81 6.91 -8.66 -10.60
N LEU A 82 7.39 -7.85 -9.66
CA LEU A 82 7.24 -8.10 -8.23
C LEU A 82 5.77 -8.21 -7.82
N MET A 83 4.91 -7.33 -8.33
CA MET A 83 3.47 -7.39 -8.06
C MET A 83 2.82 -8.66 -8.61
N HIS A 84 3.21 -9.12 -9.80
CA HIS A 84 2.74 -10.38 -10.35
C HIS A 84 3.16 -11.57 -9.46
N THR A 85 4.41 -11.61 -9.03
CA THR A 85 4.92 -12.64 -8.11
C THR A 85 4.22 -12.58 -6.76
N PHE A 86 4.04 -11.38 -6.20
CA PHE A 86 3.34 -11.19 -4.93
C PHE A 86 1.90 -11.65 -5.03
N ARG A 87 1.19 -11.34 -6.12
CA ARG A 87 -0.19 -11.77 -6.33
C ARG A 87 -0.31 -13.29 -6.45
N ALA A 88 0.67 -13.95 -7.10
CA ALA A 88 0.70 -15.40 -7.19
C ALA A 88 0.87 -16.04 -5.80
N SER A 89 1.72 -15.47 -4.96
CA SER A 89 1.97 -15.97 -3.60
C SER A 89 1.04 -15.39 -2.52
N ALA A 90 0.16 -14.45 -2.86
CA ALA A 90 -0.67 -13.71 -1.89
C ALA A 90 -1.61 -14.64 -1.12
N LYS A 91 -2.14 -15.68 -1.78
CA LYS A 91 -3.01 -16.66 -1.15
C LYS A 91 -2.28 -17.45 -0.06
N GLU A 92 -1.07 -17.92 -0.36
CA GLU A 92 -0.21 -18.64 0.58
C GLU A 92 0.24 -17.74 1.74
N LEU A 93 0.61 -16.48 1.43
CA LEU A 93 1.01 -15.49 2.43
C LEU A 93 -0.14 -15.12 3.38
N MET A 94 -1.36 -14.93 2.85
CA MET A 94 -2.54 -14.60 3.67
C MET A 94 -2.81 -15.72 4.70
N LEU A 95 -2.72 -16.98 4.27
CA LEU A 95 -2.90 -18.14 5.14
C LEU A 95 -1.81 -18.22 6.21
N LEU A 96 -0.55 -17.93 5.87
CA LEU A 96 0.54 -17.83 6.84
C LEU A 96 0.28 -16.76 7.91
N VAL A 97 -0.11 -15.55 7.49
CA VAL A 97 -0.41 -14.43 8.40
C VAL A 97 -1.59 -14.78 9.31
N PHE A 98 -2.60 -15.49 8.80
CA PHE A 98 -3.72 -15.96 9.61
C PHE A 98 -3.26 -16.87 10.76
N PHE A 99 -2.39 -17.85 10.49
CA PHE A 99 -1.82 -18.69 11.55
C PHE A 99 -0.98 -17.92 12.54
N LEU A 100 -0.20 -16.94 12.06
CA LEU A 100 0.61 -16.08 12.93
C LEU A 100 -0.26 -15.28 13.90
N VAL A 101 -1.35 -14.67 13.42
CA VAL A 101 -2.30 -13.93 14.26
C VAL A 101 -2.97 -14.85 15.28
N LEU A 102 -3.41 -16.04 14.88
CA LEU A 102 -3.96 -17.02 15.81
C LEU A 102 -2.95 -17.40 16.90
N GLY A 103 -1.69 -17.62 16.52
CA GLY A 103 -0.61 -17.87 17.48
C GLY A 103 -0.45 -16.72 18.47
N VAL A 104 -0.36 -15.48 17.99
CA VAL A 104 -0.26 -14.28 18.85
C VAL A 104 -1.43 -14.19 19.82
N VAL A 105 -2.67 -14.44 19.38
CA VAL A 105 -3.86 -14.40 20.26
C VAL A 105 -3.80 -15.48 21.34
N VAL A 106 -3.40 -16.70 21.00
CA VAL A 106 -3.27 -17.81 21.97
C VAL A 106 -2.18 -17.50 22.99
N PHE A 107 -0.99 -17.09 22.55
CA PHE A 107 0.11 -16.72 23.44
C PHE A 107 -0.25 -15.53 24.34
N ALA A 108 -0.90 -14.51 23.78
CA ALA A 108 -1.37 -13.36 24.55
C ALA A 108 -2.42 -13.77 25.60
N SER A 109 -3.30 -14.71 25.29
CA SER A 109 -4.29 -15.26 26.24
C SER A 109 -3.63 -16.07 27.36
N LEU A 110 -2.58 -16.84 27.03
CA LEU A 110 -1.80 -17.59 28.01
C LEU A 110 -1.04 -16.65 28.96
N VAL A 111 -0.38 -15.62 28.42
CA VAL A 111 0.31 -14.59 29.22
C VAL A 111 -0.71 -13.86 30.10
N TYR A 112 -1.85 -13.45 29.54
CA TYR A 112 -2.93 -12.81 30.31
C TYR A 112 -3.44 -13.68 31.47
N TYR A 113 -3.57 -14.99 31.24
CA TYR A 113 -3.98 -15.92 32.29
C TYR A 113 -2.88 -16.11 33.35
N ALA A 114 -1.62 -16.24 32.93
CA ALA A 114 -0.48 -16.37 33.84
C ALA A 114 -0.29 -15.12 34.72
N GLU A 115 -0.50 -13.93 34.17
CA GLU A 115 -0.33 -12.66 34.86
C GLU A 115 -1.50 -12.39 35.84
N ARG A 116 -2.70 -12.93 35.58
CA ARG A 116 -3.83 -12.89 36.53
C ARG A 116 -3.69 -13.83 37.72
N VAL A 117 -2.81 -14.83 37.65
CA VAL A 117 -2.54 -15.74 38.79
C VAL A 117 -1.75 -15.03 39.89
N GLU A 118 -1.05 -13.93 39.57
CA GLU A 118 -0.30 -13.13 40.53
C GLU A 118 -1.00 -11.76 40.76
N PRO A 119 -1.54 -11.47 41.95
CA PRO A 119 -2.28 -10.23 42.20
C PRO A 119 -1.33 -9.03 42.33
N ASN A 120 -0.91 -8.45 41.20
CA ASN A 120 -0.14 -7.21 41.18
C ASN A 120 -1.08 -5.99 41.03
N PRO A 121 -1.08 -5.01 41.96
CA PRO A 121 -1.99 -3.84 41.94
C PRO A 121 -1.69 -2.78 40.86
N ASN A 122 -0.59 -2.90 40.11
CA ASN A 122 -0.22 -1.97 39.03
C ASN A 122 -0.33 -2.64 37.65
N ASN A 123 -1.56 -2.89 37.21
CA ASN A 123 -1.84 -3.61 35.97
C ASN A 123 -1.94 -2.64 34.78
N GLU A 124 -0.82 -2.32 34.14
CA GLU A 124 -0.74 -1.35 33.02
C GLU A 124 -1.10 -1.96 31.64
N PHE A 125 -1.32 -3.27 31.56
CA PHE A 125 -1.71 -3.95 30.32
C PHE A 125 -3.24 -4.01 30.16
N GLN A 126 -3.85 -2.85 29.87
CA GLN A 126 -5.30 -2.79 29.63
C GLN A 126 -5.74 -3.48 28.33
N SER A 127 -4.87 -3.63 27.31
CA SER A 127 -5.18 -4.39 26.08
C SER A 127 -3.90 -4.73 25.26
N ILE A 128 -3.82 -5.96 24.72
CA ILE A 128 -2.71 -6.47 23.88
C ILE A 128 -2.31 -5.53 22.71
N PRO A 129 -3.23 -4.86 21.99
CA PRO A 129 -2.86 -3.97 20.89
C PRO A 129 -2.17 -2.67 21.34
N ILE A 130 -2.44 -2.19 22.55
CA ILE A 130 -1.83 -0.94 23.06
C ILE A 130 -0.36 -1.16 23.41
N GLY A 131 -0.03 -2.32 23.99
CA GLY A 131 1.36 -2.70 24.29
C GLY A 131 2.23 -2.85 23.04
N LEU A 132 1.66 -3.37 21.95
CA LEU A 132 2.33 -3.47 20.65
C LEU A 132 2.66 -2.09 20.04
N TRP A 133 1.74 -1.13 20.11
CA TRP A 133 1.98 0.24 19.65
C TRP A 133 3.09 0.94 20.43
N TRP A 134 3.15 0.70 21.75
CA TRP A 134 4.17 1.20 22.65
C TRP A 134 5.55 0.57 22.40
N ALA A 135 5.64 -0.70 22.00
CA ALA A 135 6.89 -1.36 21.64
C ALA A 135 7.44 -0.94 20.26
N VAL A 136 6.54 -0.65 19.30
CA VAL A 136 6.90 -0.21 17.94
C VAL A 136 7.31 1.26 17.91
N SER A 137 6.60 2.10 18.63
CA SER A 137 7.01 3.49 18.82
C SER A 137 8.13 3.48 19.87
N ASP A 138 9.36 3.80 19.49
CA ASP A 138 10.60 3.84 20.30
C ASP A 138 10.52 4.48 21.72
N ARG A 139 9.35 5.03 22.08
CA ARG A 139 8.95 5.47 23.41
C ARG A 139 9.22 4.45 24.53
N TYR A 140 9.07 3.14 24.31
CA TYR A 140 9.39 2.16 25.37
C TYR A 140 10.90 2.09 25.67
N CYS A 141 11.74 2.23 24.63
CA CYS A 141 13.18 2.25 24.79
C CYS A 141 13.63 3.53 25.53
N LEU A 142 13.04 4.68 25.19
CA LEU A 142 13.32 5.96 25.85
C LEU A 142 12.94 6.00 27.34
N ILE A 143 11.81 5.39 27.73
CA ILE A 143 11.37 5.38 29.13
C ILE A 143 12.23 4.43 29.98
N HIS A 144 12.71 3.33 29.40
CA HIS A 144 13.62 2.42 30.10
C HIS A 144 15.07 2.96 30.14
N ASN A 145 15.50 3.78 29.18
CA ASN A 145 16.83 4.40 29.17
C ASN A 145 16.94 5.63 30.10
N TYR A 146 15.82 6.27 30.46
CA TYR A 146 15.82 7.42 31.39
C TYR A 146 15.64 7.03 32.87
N LYS A 147 15.52 5.72 33.16
CA LYS A 147 15.34 5.19 34.52
C LYS A 147 16.61 4.57 35.12
N TYR A 148 17.75 4.72 34.45
CA TYR A 148 19.09 4.40 34.94
C TYR A 148 20.06 5.55 34.67
#